data_AF-A0A0B6Z4X3-F1
#
_entry.id   AF-A0A0B6Z4X3-F1
#
_cell.length_a   1.000
_cell.length_b   1.000
_cell.length_c   1.000
_cell.angle_alpha   90.00
_cell.angle_beta   90.00
_cell.angle_gamma   90.00
#
_symmetry.space_group_name_H-M   'P 1'
#
loop_
_entity.id
_entity.type
_entity.pdbx_description
1 polymer ?
#
loop_
_entity_poly.entity_id
_entity_poly.type
_entity_poly.pdbx_seq_one_letter_code
_entity_poly.pdbx_strand_id
1 'polypeptide(L)'
;MEAVVEENIDPNDLKKFEALYNAHVIRGHVNEKTQFDYAWCLVRSRYTSDMHRGIALLEDLLRHAKDDLSQRDYLYYIAVGFVRIKEDLLRHA
;
A
#
# COMPACT_ATOMS: atom_id res chain seq x y z
N MET A 1 15.56 4.19 6.34
CA MET A 1 14.61 3.06 6.29
C MET A 1 13.69 3.04 7.50
N GLU A 2 14.19 3.25 8.72
CA GLU A 2 13.36 3.27 9.95
C GLU A 2 12.22 4.31 9.91
N ALA A 3 12.46 5.54 9.44
CA ALA A 3 11.46 6.60 9.41
C ALA A 3 10.18 6.27 8.59
N VAL A 4 10.28 5.39 7.58
CA VAL A 4 9.13 5.02 6.73
C VAL A 4 8.23 3.97 7.42
N VAL A 5 8.82 3.17 8.31
CA VAL A 5 8.11 2.11 9.04
C VAL A 5 7.26 2.69 10.15
N GLU A 6 7.71 3.77 10.79
CA GLU A 6 7.04 4.33 11.97
C GLU A 6 6.00 5.41 11.66
N GLU A 7 6.08 6.05 10.49
CA GLU A 7 5.16 7.14 10.14
C GLU A 7 3.81 6.61 9.65
N ASN A 8 2.77 6.88 10.42
CA ASN A 8 1.39 6.64 10.01
C ASN A 8 0.90 7.74 9.08
N ILE A 9 0.13 7.35 8.06
CA ILE A 9 -0.49 8.32 7.16
C ILE A 9 -1.57 9.13 7.89
N ASP A 10 -1.76 10.39 7.47
CA ASP A 10 -2.90 11.19 7.92
C ASP A 10 -4.23 10.54 7.45
N PRO A 11 -5.23 10.38 8.32
CA PRO A 11 -6.51 9.78 7.95
C PRO A 11 -7.25 10.52 6.82
N ASN A 12 -7.06 11.83 6.67
CA ASN A 12 -7.68 12.60 5.59
C ASN A 12 -7.01 12.30 4.24
N ASP A 13 -5.69 12.12 4.24
CA ASP A 13 -4.97 11.69 3.05
C ASP A 13 -5.40 10.28 2.64
N LEU A 14 -5.49 9.34 3.59
CA LEU A 14 -5.98 7.98 3.31
C LEU A 14 -7.38 8.01 2.66
N LYS A 15 -8.32 8.79 3.20
CA LYS A 15 -9.66 8.95 2.63
C LYS A 15 -9.65 9.56 1.24
N LYS A 16 -8.76 10.52 0.98
CA LYS A 16 -8.61 11.15 -0.33
C LYS A 16 -8.17 10.13 -1.38
N PHE A 17 -7.15 9.32 -1.08
CA PHE A 17 -6.67 8.30 -2.01
C PHE A 17 -7.66 7.14 -2.17
N GLU A 18 -8.39 6.78 -1.11
CA GLU A 18 -9.49 5.81 -1.17
C GLU A 18 -10.61 6.29 -2.10
N ALA A 19 -11.03 7.55 -1.97
CA ALA A 19 -12.06 8.12 -2.84
C ALA A 19 -11.64 8.13 -4.31
N LEU A 20 -10.38 8.47 -4.59
CA LEU A 20 -9.81 8.42 -5.94
C LEU A 20 -9.79 6.99 -6.49
N TYR A 21 -9.28 6.03 -5.72
CA TYR A 21 -9.26 4.62 -6.12
C TYR A 21 -10.67 4.10 -6.41
N ASN A 22 -11.63 4.35 -5.52
CA ASN A 22 -13.02 3.90 -5.69
C ASN A 22 -13.69 4.55 -6.90
N ALA A 23 -13.42 5.83 -7.18
CA ALA A 23 -13.93 6.49 -8.39
C ALA A 23 -13.42 5.81 -9.67
N HIS A 24 -12.17 5.35 -9.67
CA HIS A 24 -11.59 4.58 -10.77
C HIS A 24 -12.18 3.16 -10.87
N VAL A 25 -12.40 2.47 -9.75
CA VAL A 25 -13.06 1.16 -9.70
C VAL A 25 -14.47 1.25 -10.31
N ILE A 26 -15.26 2.27 -9.95
CA ILE A 26 -16.61 2.49 -10.47
C ILE A 26 -16.59 2.71 -11.99
N ARG A 27 -15.54 3.36 -12.52
CA ARG A 27 -15.34 3.55 -13.97
C ARG A 27 -14.87 2.28 -14.69
N GLY A 28 -14.59 1.20 -13.95
CA GLY A 28 -14.13 -0.08 -14.48
C GLY A 28 -12.64 -0.13 -14.83
N HIS A 29 -11.88 0.92 -14.51
CA HIS A 29 -10.45 0.96 -14.79
C HIS A 29 -9.68 1.80 -13.76
N VAL A 30 -8.76 1.14 -13.06
CA VAL A 30 -7.78 1.77 -12.17
C VAL A 30 -6.41 1.72 -12.85
N ASN A 31 -5.75 2.86 -12.95
CA ASN A 31 -4.38 2.91 -13.46
C ASN A 31 -3.38 2.53 -12.37
N GLU A 32 -2.19 2.10 -12.79
CA GLU A 32 -1.13 1.60 -11.90
C GLU A 32 -0.77 2.60 -10.81
N LYS A 33 -0.66 3.89 -11.16
CA LYS A 33 -0.32 4.96 -10.22
C LYS A 33 -1.37 5.11 -9.12
N THR A 34 -2.65 5.15 -9.47
CA THR A 34 -3.75 5.30 -8.50
C THR A 34 -3.84 4.09 -7.57
N GLN A 35 -3.66 2.87 -8.09
CA GLN A 35 -3.60 1.67 -7.27
C GLN A 35 -2.40 1.69 -6.34
N PHE A 36 -1.23 2.07 -6.84
CA PHE A 36 0.00 2.18 -6.06
C PHE A 36 -0.12 3.21 -4.93
N ASP A 37 -0.57 4.43 -5.26
CA ASP A 37 -0.73 5.52 -4.28
C ASP A 37 -1.67 5.09 -3.13
N TYR A 38 -2.82 4.48 -3.45
CA TYR A 38 -3.75 3.99 -2.44
C TYR A 38 -3.19 2.82 -1.64
N ALA A 39 -2.55 1.85 -2.30
CA ALA A 39 -1.92 0.72 -1.63
C ALA A 39 -0.84 1.17 -0.64
N TRP A 40 -0.05 2.17 -1.02
CA TRP A 40 0.98 2.73 -0.14
C TRP A 40 0.38 3.46 1.07
N CYS A 41 -0.74 4.17 0.88
CA CYS A 41 -1.50 4.75 1.98
C CYS A 41 -1.99 3.69 2.96
N LEU A 42 -2.51 2.56 2.45
CA LEU A 42 -2.99 1.45 3.26
C LEU A 42 -1.86 0.75 4.05
N VAL A 43 -0.70 0.51 3.42
CA VAL A 43 0.49 -0.01 4.11
C VAL A 43 0.90 0.89 5.28
N ARG A 44 0.66 2.19 5.16
CA ARG A 44 0.95 3.19 6.19
C ARG A 44 -0.18 3.46 7.18
N SER A 45 -1.24 2.66 7.14
CA SER A 45 -2.35 2.72 8.10
C SER A 45 -1.94 2.22 9.49
N ARG A 46 -2.78 2.50 10.48
CA ARG A 46 -2.69 1.97 11.86
C ARG A 46 -3.35 0.60 12.02
N TYR A 47 -4.13 0.16 11.03
CA TYR A 47 -4.88 -1.09 11.10
C TYR A 47 -4.15 -2.17 10.29
N THR A 48 -3.82 -3.29 10.93
CA THR A 48 -3.16 -4.42 10.27
C THR A 48 -3.96 -4.94 9.07
N SER A 49 -5.30 -4.88 9.12
CA SER A 49 -6.18 -5.23 8.00
C SER A 49 -5.96 -4.35 6.76
N ASP A 50 -5.74 -3.05 6.97
CA ASP A 50 -5.43 -2.13 5.88
C ASP A 50 -4.06 -2.45 5.29
N MET A 51 -3.07 -2.73 6.14
CA MET A 51 -1.73 -3.11 5.69
C MET A 51 -1.77 -4.35 4.78
N HIS A 52 -2.52 -5.39 5.18
CA HIS A 52 -2.71 -6.58 4.35
C HIS A 52 -3.38 -6.25 3.02
N ARG A 53 -4.41 -5.40 3.01
CA ARG A 53 -5.07 -4.96 1.78
C ARG A 53 -4.11 -4.17 0.87
N GLY A 54 -3.28 -3.31 1.44
CA GLY A 54 -2.25 -2.55 0.72
C GLY A 54 -1.23 -3.49 0.06
N ILE A 55 -0.75 -4.50 0.78
CA ILE A 55 0.16 -5.52 0.24
C ILE A 55 -0.50 -6.26 -0.92
N ALA A 56 -1.75 -6.71 -0.79
CA ALA A 56 -2.46 -7.41 -1.85
C ALA A 56 -2.59 -6.58 -3.14
N LEU A 57 -2.83 -5.26 -3.02
CA LEU A 57 -2.87 -4.35 -4.16
C LEU A 57 -1.49 -4.16 -4.82
N LEU A 58 -0.41 -4.17 -4.05
CA LEU A 58 0.97 -4.14 -4.58
C LEU A 58 1.35 -5.46 -5.26
N GLU A 59 0.91 -6.61 -4.71
CA GLU A 59 1.10 -7.92 -5.34
C GLU A 59 0.35 -8.03 -6.68
N ASP A 60 -0.81 -7.41 -6.78
CA ASP A 60 -1.54 -7.28 -8.04
C ASP A 60 -0.77 -6.44 -9.07
N LEU A 61 -0.22 -5.28 -8.66
CA LEU A 61 0.67 -4.48 -9.52
C LEU A 61 1.92 -5.26 -9.95
N LEU A 62 2.55 -5.99 -9.02
CA LEU A 62 3.73 -6.80 -9.31
C LEU A 62 3.46 -7.89 -10.36
N ARG A 63 2.29 -8.54 -10.32
CA ARG A 63 1.88 -9.53 -11.31
C ARG A 63 1.68 -8.95 -12.71
N HIS A 64 1.34 -7.66 -12.79
CA HIS A 64 1.04 -6.97 -14.05
C HIS A 64 2.17 -6.04 -14.54
N ALA A 65 3.23 -5.87 -13.74
CA ALA A 65 4.38 -5.05 -14.06
C ALA A 65 5.08 -5.50 -15.34
N LYS A 66 5.40 -4.54 -16.23
CA LYS A 66 5.98 -4.81 -17.55
C LYS A 66 7.49 -4.64 -17.61
N ASP A 67 8.07 -4.00 -16.61
CA ASP A 67 9.49 -3.64 -16.56
C ASP A 67 10.11 -3.94 -15.20
N ASP A 68 11.41 -4.23 -15.20
CA ASP A 68 12.16 -4.64 -14.01
C ASP A 68 12.23 -3.54 -12.95
N LEU A 69 12.16 -2.25 -13.34
CA LEU A 69 12.19 -1.13 -12.40
C LEU A 69 10.90 -1.11 -11.57
N SER A 70 9.73 -1.18 -12.23
CA SER A 70 8.44 -1.26 -11.54
C SER A 70 8.35 -2.50 -10.65
N GLN A 71 8.81 -3.66 -11.11
CA GLN A 71 8.84 -4.89 -10.30
C GLN A 71 9.66 -4.72 -9.03
N ARG A 72 10.88 -4.17 -9.15
CA ARG A 72 11.76 -3.92 -8.01
C ARG A 72 11.10 -2.95 -7.02
N ASP A 73 10.48 -1.89 -7.52
CA ASP A 73 9.85 -0.88 -6.68
C ASP A 73 8.65 -1.50 -5.93
N TYR A 74 7.80 -2.29 -6.60
CA TYR A 74 6.69 -2.98 -5.92
C TYR A 74 7.17 -3.98 -4.87
N LEU A 75 8.21 -4.77 -5.17
CA LEU A 75 8.83 -5.68 -4.19
C LEU A 75 9.35 -4.94 -2.96
N TYR A 76 9.95 -3.76 -3.16
CA TYR A 76 10.40 -2.92 -2.05
C TYR A 76 9.24 -2.52 -1.13
N TYR A 77 8.14 -2.00 -1.68
CA TYR A 77 6.99 -1.58 -0.88
C TYR A 77 6.23 -2.74 -0.22
N ILE A 78 6.18 -3.91 -0.87
CA ILE A 78 5.66 -5.16 -0.28
C ILE A 78 6.49 -5.55 0.95
N ALA A 79 7.82 -5.56 0.83
CA ALA A 79 8.72 -5.88 1.93
C ALA A 79 8.52 -4.91 3.11
N VAL A 80 8.37 -3.60 2.83
CA VAL A 80 8.07 -2.60 3.86
C VAL A 80 6.73 -2.90 4.55
N GLY A 81 5.70 -3.32 3.80
CA GLY A 81 4.42 -3.73 4.38
C GLY A 81 4.53 -4.90 5.35
N PHE A 82 5.28 -5.95 5.00
CA PHE A 82 5.49 -7.09 5.91
C PHE A 82 6.29 -6.71 7.16
N VAL A 83 7.30 -5.84 7.03
CA VAL A 83 8.05 -5.32 8.18
C VAL A 83 7.10 -4.55 9.11
N ARG A 84 6.24 -3.68 8.57
CA ARG A 84 5.27 -2.92 9.39
C ARG A 84 4.30 -3.82 10.14
N ILE A 85 3.77 -4.86 9.50
CA ILE A 85 2.88 -5.84 10.15
C ILE A 85 3.60 -6.55 11.31
N LYS A 86 4.84 -6.97 11.08
CA LYS A 86 5.65 -7.60 12.13
C LYS A 86 5.89 -6.67 13.32
N GLU A 87 6.24 -5.40 13.07
CA GLU A 87 6.43 -4.40 14.12
C GLU A 87 5.14 -4.14 14.91
N ASP A 88 3.99 -4.05 14.23
CA ASP A 88 2.68 -3.90 14.86
C ASP A 88 2.34 -5.09 15.77
N LEU A 89 2.61 -6.31 15.32
CA LEU A 89 2.44 -7.52 16.13
C LEU A 89 3.36 -7.54 17.36
N LEU A 90 4.62 -7.12 17.22
CA LEU A 90 5.58 -7.06 18.33
C LEU A 90 5.21 -5.99 19.37
N ARG A 91 4.55 -4.90 18.97
CA ARG A 91 4.08 -3.85 19.90
C ARG A 91 2.93 -4.29 20.79
N HIS A 92 2.18 -5.32 20.41
CA HIS A 92 0.99 -5.80 21.12
C HIS A 92 1.18 -7.20 21.75
N ALA A 93 2.39 -7.75 21.70
CA ALA A 93 2.77 -9.04 22.31
C ALA A 93 3.34 -8.84 23.73
#